data_AF-A0A4Q5L0B3-F1
#
_entry.id   AF-A0A4Q5L0B3-F1
#
_cell.length_a   1.000
_cell.length_b   1.000
_cell.length_c   1.000
_cell.angle_alpha   90.00
_cell.angle_beta   90.00
_cell.angle_gamma   90.00
#
_symmetry.space_group_name_H-M   'P 1'
#
loop_
_entity.id
_entity.type
_entity.pdbx_description
1 polymer ?
#
loop_
_entity_poly.entity_id
_entity_poly.type
_entity_poly.pdbx_seq_one_letter_code
_entity_poly.pdbx_strand_id
1 'polypeptide(L)'
;MKNVTDELQKILQDLTDEGKKPTTALVRSRLTTQVPMPAIITAVKSFKSTSSIPKIEVKDTPLTADERIAQLELQVKELSQRLAALENK
;
A
#
# COMPACT_ATOMS: atom_id res chain seq x y z
N MET A 1 4.38 -15.16 15.42
CA MET A 1 4.45 -14.41 14.15
C MET A 1 3.82 -13.05 14.39
N LYS A 2 4.53 -11.94 14.16
CA LYS A 2 3.92 -10.60 14.26
C LYS A 2 2.91 -10.47 13.12
N ASN A 3 1.63 -10.33 13.44
CA ASN A 3 0.58 -10.12 12.45
C ASN A 3 0.68 -8.68 11.92
N VAL A 4 1.43 -8.50 10.83
CA VAL A 4 1.58 -7.24 10.10
C VAL A 4 0.22 -6.64 9.71
N THR A 5 -0.78 -7.50 9.49
CA THR A 5 -2.16 -7.07 9.19
C THR A 5 -2.79 -6.31 10.35
N ASP A 6 -2.61 -6.77 11.60
CA ASP A 6 -3.18 -6.13 12.78
C ASP A 6 -2.49 -4.78 13.06
N GLU A 7 -1.18 -4.70 12.84
CA GLU A 7 -0.39 -3.46 12.97
C GLU A 7 -0.85 -2.41 11.93
N LEU A 8 -1.05 -2.83 10.68
CA LEU A 8 -1.57 -1.99 9.61
C LEU A 8 -2.99 -1.48 9.93
N GLN A 9 -3.86 -2.35 10.43
CA GLN A 9 -5.22 -2.00 10.81
C GLN A 9 -5.24 -0.94 11.91
N LYS A 10 -4.44 -1.14 12.94
CA LYS A 10 -4.32 -0.18 14.03
C LYS A 10 -3.85 1.19 13.51
N ILE A 11 -2.79 1.23 12.71
CA ILE A 11 -2.25 2.50 12.18
C ILE A 11 -3.27 3.22 11.28
N LEU A 12 -4.00 2.48 10.44
CA LEU A 12 -5.02 3.06 9.56
C LEU A 12 -6.21 3.61 10.34
N GLN A 13 -6.61 2.94 11.43
CA GLN A 13 -7.64 3.41 12.33
C GLN A 13 -7.18 4.64 13.11
N ASP A 14 -6.01 4.59 13.75
CA ASP A 14 -5.43 5.71 14.50
C ASP A 14 -5.33 6.98 13.64
N LEU A 15 -4.92 6.84 12.37
CA LEU A 15 -4.87 7.97 11.44
C LEU A 15 -6.25 8.55 11.13
N THR A 16 -7.26 7.69 11.03
CA THR A 16 -8.64 8.10 10.76
C THR A 16 -9.24 8.80 11.97
N ASP A 17 -8.99 8.28 13.17
CA ASP A 17 -9.43 8.86 14.45
C ASP A 17 -8.75 10.22 14.71
N GLU A 18 -7.50 10.39 14.26
CA GLU A 18 -6.79 11.68 14.25
C GLU A 18 -7.33 12.68 13.19
N GLY A 19 -8.34 12.29 12.39
CA GLY A 19 -8.87 13.09 11.29
C GLY A 19 -7.92 13.22 10.09
N LYS A 20 -6.83 12.43 10.05
CA LYS A 20 -5.84 12.43 8.98
C LYS A 20 -6.24 11.42 7.92
N LYS A 21 -6.14 11.83 6.65
CA LYS A 21 -6.33 10.89 5.53
C LYS A 21 -5.16 9.90 5.52
N PRO A 22 -5.39 8.58 5.66
CA PRO A 22 -4.31 7.62 5.60
C PRO A 22 -3.65 7.65 4.22
N THR A 23 -2.35 7.93 4.19
CA THR A 23 -1.52 7.91 2.98
C THR A 23 -0.42 6.87 3.12
N THR A 24 0.08 6.40 1.99
CA THR A 24 1.15 5.39 1.93
C THR A 24 2.41 5.85 2.67
N ALA A 25 2.78 7.12 2.52
CA ALA A 25 3.91 7.73 3.24
C ALA A 25 3.67 7.80 4.77
N LEU A 26 2.46 8.18 5.18
CA LEU A 26 2.12 8.34 6.59
C LEU A 26 2.02 6.99 7.32
N VAL A 27 1.46 5.97 6.65
CA VAL A 27 1.42 4.60 7.15
C VAL A 27 2.83 4.00 7.22
N ARG A 28 3.68 4.24 6.20
CA ARG A 28 5.09 3.78 6.22
C ARG A 28 5.88 4.42 7.36
N SER A 29 5.68 5.70 7.63
CA SER A 29 6.37 6.42 8.72
C SER A 29 6.03 5.87 10.11
N ARG A 30 4.86 5.25 10.28
CA ARG A 30 4.39 4.72 11.57
C ARG A 30 4.60 3.23 11.75
N LEU A 31 4.83 2.49 10.65
CA LEU A 31 5.13 1.07 10.70
C LEU A 31 6.54 0.81 11.23
N THR A 32 6.63 -0.05 12.24
CA THR A 32 7.92 -0.51 12.77
C THR A 32 8.45 -1.72 12.01
N THR A 33 7.55 -2.49 11.40
CA THR A 33 7.88 -3.67 10.62
C THR A 33 8.27 -3.30 9.18
N GLN A 34 9.25 -4.02 8.61
CA GLN A 34 9.58 -3.89 7.20
C GLN A 34 8.49 -4.53 6.34
N VAL A 35 7.53 -3.70 5.91
CA VAL A 35 6.46 -4.10 5.00
C VAL A 35 6.79 -3.57 3.60
N PRO A 36 6.73 -4.40 2.55
CA PRO A 36 6.90 -3.95 1.18
C PRO A 36 5.92 -2.83 0.85
N MET A 37 6.40 -1.77 0.21
CA MET A 37 5.60 -0.61 -0.17
C MET A 37 4.35 -0.97 -1.01
N PRO A 38 4.38 -1.96 -1.94
CA PRO A 38 3.18 -2.44 -2.63
C PRO A 38 2.09 -2.99 -1.68
N ALA A 39 2.48 -3.67 -0.60
CA ALA A 39 1.54 -4.17 0.38
C ALA A 39 0.89 -3.03 1.18
N ILE A 40 1.66 -1.99 1.51
CA ILE A 40 1.14 -0.76 2.15
C ILE A 40 0.15 -0.04 1.23
N ILE A 41 0.47 0.09 -0.07
CA ILE A 41 -0.43 0.69 -1.06
C ILE A 41 -1.75 -0.07 -1.12
N THR A 42 -1.71 -1.40 -1.21
CA THR A 42 -2.90 -2.24 -1.24
C THR A 42 -3.73 -2.08 0.04
N ALA A 43 -3.09 -2.09 1.22
CA ALA A 43 -3.78 -1.90 2.50
C ALA A 43 -4.48 -0.54 2.60
N VAL A 44 -3.78 0.55 2.24
CA VAL A 44 -4.35 1.91 2.24
C VAL A 44 -5.50 2.03 1.24
N LYS A 45 -5.40 1.41 0.07
CA LYS A 45 -6.45 1.41 -0.95
C LYS A 45 -7.68 0.63 -0.49
N SER A 46 -7.51 -0.59 0.02
CA SER A 46 -8.59 -1.42 0.55
C SER A 46 -9.31 -0.74 1.71
N PHE A 47 -8.56 -0.16 2.66
CA PHE A 47 -9.15 0.59 3.77
C PHE A 47 -10.00 1.77 3.30
N LYS A 48 -9.55 2.54 2.31
CA LYS A 48 -10.34 3.66 1.74
C LYS A 48 -11.58 3.20 0.99
N SER A 49 -11.54 2.04 0.34
CA SER A 49 -12.65 1.55 -0.48
C SER A 49 -13.70 0.78 0.32
N THR A 50 -13.30 0.04 1.36
CA THR A 50 -14.20 -0.91 2.04
C THR A 50 -14.07 -0.93 3.56
N SER A 51 -13.24 -0.05 4.18
CA SER A 51 -12.89 -0.11 5.62
C SER A 51 -12.40 -1.47 6.10
N SER A 52 -11.95 -2.34 5.19
CA SER A 52 -11.49 -3.69 5.50
C SER A 52 -10.10 -3.91 4.91
N ILE A 53 -9.21 -4.49 5.71
CA ILE A 53 -7.84 -4.76 5.32
C ILE A 53 -7.72 -6.26 5.06
N PRO A 54 -7.38 -6.68 3.83
CA PRO A 54 -7.18 -8.09 3.53
C PRO A 54 -6.01 -8.64 4.33
N LYS A 55 -6.05 -9.94 4.66
CA LYS A 55 -4.98 -10.64 5.37
C LYS A 55 -3.71 -10.61 4.51
N ILE A 56 -2.71 -9.84 4.92
CA ILE A 56 -1.45 -9.67 4.20
C ILE A 56 -0.44 -10.65 4.79
N GLU A 57 -0.22 -11.75 4.08
CA GLU A 57 0.90 -12.64 4.34
C GLU A 57 2.10 -12.12 3.55
N VAL A 58 3.07 -11.54 4.25
CA VAL A 58 4.31 -11.03 3.64
C VAL A 58 5.13 -12.25 3.20
N LYS A 59 5.04 -12.61 1.92
CA LYS A 59 5.97 -13.55 1.31
C LYS A 59 7.28 -12.82 1.05
N ASP A 60 8.27 -13.11 1.89
CA ASP A 60 9.66 -12.69 1.70
C ASP A 60 10.27 -13.44 0.52
N THR A 61 10.03 -12.96 -0.69
CA THR A 61 10.96 -13.20 -1.81
C THR A 61 11.52 -11.84 -2.19
N PRO A 62 12.68 -11.45 -1.64
CA PRO A 62 13.24 -10.14 -1.94
C PRO A 62 13.70 -10.12 -3.39
N LEU A 63 12.88 -9.51 -4.26
CA LEU A 63 13.29 -9.11 -5.60
C LEU A 63 14.55 -8.24 -5.49
N THR A 64 15.47 -8.39 -6.43
CA THR A 64 16.61 -7.48 -6.57
C THR A 64 16.12 -6.04 -6.81
N ALA A 65 17.01 -5.06 -6.62
CA ALA A 65 16.64 -3.67 -6.87
C ALA A 65 16.18 -3.46 -8.33
N ASP A 66 16.87 -4.08 -9.29
CA ASP A 66 16.56 -3.98 -10.71
C ASP A 66 15.20 -4.60 -11.07
N GLU A 67 14.89 -5.78 -10.52
CA GLU A 67 13.57 -6.42 -10.72
C GLU A 67 12.44 -5.59 -10.13
N ARG A 68 12.68 -4.92 -9.00
CA ARG A 68 11.71 -3.99 -8.39
C ARG A 68 11.52 -2.75 -9.25
N ILE A 69 12.60 -2.17 -9.77
CA ILE A 69 12.55 -0.99 -10.64
C ILE A 69 11.75 -1.30 -11.90
N ALA A 70 12.06 -2.41 -12.57
CA ALA A 70 11.35 -2.83 -13.79
C ALA A 70 9.84 -3.05 -13.55
N GLN A 71 9.46 -3.68 -12.44
CA GLN A 71 8.04 -3.86 -12.09
C GLN A 71 7.32 -2.55 -11.77
N LEU A 72 8.02 -1.58 -11.16
CA LEU A 72 7.44 -0.28 -10.84
C LEU A 72 7.25 0.57 -12.10
N GLU A 73 8.22 0.59 -13.00
CA GLU A 73 8.11 1.28 -14.30
C GLU A 73 6.93 0.77 -15.11
N LEU A 74 6.75 -0.57 -15.15
CA LEU A 74 5.61 -1.19 -15.82
C LEU A 74 4.27 -0.76 -15.21
N GLN A 75 4.16 -0.77 -13.88
CA GLN A 75 2.95 -0.35 -13.17
C GLN A 75 2.65 1.13 -13.37
N VAL A 76 3.65 2.01 -13.31
CA VAL A 76 3.50 3.45 -13.57
C VAL A 76 2.97 3.67 -14.99
N LYS A 77 3.51 2.95 -15.98
CA LYS A 77 3.04 3.02 -17.37
C LYS A 77 1.58 2.61 -17.50
N GLU A 78 1.19 1.46 -16.94
CA GLU A 78 -0.18 0.94 -17.03
C GLU A 78 -1.18 1.90 -16.35
N LEU A 79 -0.85 2.39 -15.16
CA LEU A 79 -1.72 3.32 -14.42
C LEU A 79 -1.86 4.66 -15.15
N SER A 80 -0.78 5.17 -15.74
CA SER A 80 -0.81 6.40 -16.53
C SER A 80 -1.68 6.27 -17.77
N GLN A 81 -1.60 5.12 -18.46
CA GLN A 81 -2.47 4.83 -19.62
C GLN A 81 -3.94 4.75 -19.22
N ARG A 82 -4.25 4.08 -18.10
CA ARG A 82 -5.62 4.01 -17.58
C ARG A 82 -6.15 5.37 -17.18
N LEU A 83 -5.32 6.21 -16.55
CA LEU A 83 -5.71 7.56 -16.17
C LEU A 83 -5.98 8.43 -17.40
N ALA A 84 -5.08 8.42 -18.39
CA ALA A 84 -5.28 9.15 -19.64
C ALA A 84 -6.54 8.70 -20.39
N ALA A 85 -6.88 7.41 -20.36
CA ALA A 85 -8.12 6.90 -20.96
C ALA A 85 -9.38 7.35 -20.23
N LEU A 86 -9.31 7.56 -18.90
CA LEU A 86 -10.42 8.07 -18.10
C LEU A 86 -10.57 9.59 -18.20
N GLU A 87 -9.47 10.32 -18.31
CA GLU A 87 -9.47 11.78 -18.43
C GLU A 87 -9.91 12.27 -19.82
N ASN A 88 -9.77 11.43 -20.87
CA ASN A 88 -10.23 11.73 -22.23
C ASN A 88 -11.68 11.27 -22.51
N LYS A 89 -12.48 11.01 -21.47
CA LYS A 89 -13.88 10.57 -21.56
C LYS A 89 -14.80 11.60 -20.91
#